data_AF-A0A927L9V5-F1
#
_entry.id   AF-A0A927L9V5-F1
#
_cell.length_a   1.000
_cell.length_b   1.000
_cell.length_c   1.000
_cell.angle_alpha   90.00
_cell.angle_beta   90.00
_cell.angle_gamma   90.00
#
_symmetry.space_group_name_H-M   'P 1'
#
loop_
_entity.id
_entity.type
_entity.pdbx_description
1 polymer ?
#
loop_
_entity_poly.entity_id
_entity_poly.type
_entity_poly.pdbx_seq_one_letter_code
_entity_poly.pdbx_strand_id
1 'polypeptide(L)'
;MKSDVGHLDAFAAWMEGLMRARGYDIDSPRGGGKTRLAADAGVHRAAVTRLLQRRSMPDLETMRGLSRALGVPVRDVLIRSGKLTEQDLPLPPAPAGAGTPTLSPEQAASALGIPEHRRTDFIQLTERLRRPPAS
;
A
#
# COMPACT_ATOMS: atom_id res chain seq x y z
N MET A 1 -27.37 7.35 8.55
CA MET A 1 -26.82 7.16 9.91
C MET A 1 -26.41 5.71 10.22
N LYS A 2 -27.13 4.66 9.81
CA LYS A 2 -26.64 3.26 9.96
C LYS A 2 -25.39 2.95 9.12
N SER A 3 -25.22 3.63 7.98
CA SER A 3 -24.09 3.45 7.06
C SER A 3 -22.74 3.91 7.62
N ASP A 4 -22.73 4.96 8.46
CA ASP A 4 -21.49 5.54 8.98
C ASP A 4 -20.89 4.71 10.12
N VAL A 5 -21.76 4.13 10.96
CA VAL A 5 -21.34 3.25 12.06
C VAL A 5 -20.76 1.94 11.53
N GLY A 6 -21.44 1.32 10.55
CA GLY A 6 -20.93 0.09 9.92
C GLY A 6 -19.59 0.30 9.21
N HIS A 7 -19.36 1.49 8.65
CA HIS A 7 -18.08 1.82 8.03
C HIS A 7 -16.95 2.01 9.05
N LEU A 8 -17.23 2.73 10.15
CA LEU A 8 -16.26 2.89 11.23
C LEU A 8 -15.89 1.53 11.85
N ASP A 9 -16.86 0.64 12.03
CA ASP A 9 -16.63 -0.71 12.54
C ASP A 9 -15.71 -1.52 11.62
N ALA A 10 -15.97 -1.50 10.30
CA ALA A 10 -15.15 -2.19 9.32
C ALA A 10 -13.72 -1.65 9.26
N PHE A 11 -13.57 -0.32 9.29
CA PHE A 11 -12.27 0.34 9.31
C PHE A 11 -11.50 0.02 10.59
N ALA A 12 -12.14 0.11 11.76
CA ALA A 12 -11.53 -0.21 13.04
C ALA A 12 -11.06 -1.67 13.10
N ALA A 13 -11.90 -2.61 12.66
CA ALA A 13 -11.56 -4.03 12.60
C ALA A 13 -10.36 -4.31 11.67
N TRP A 14 -10.31 -3.66 10.50
CA TRP A 14 -9.17 -3.77 9.59
C TRP A 14 -7.87 -3.25 10.23
N MET A 15 -7.93 -2.08 10.89
CA MET A 15 -6.78 -1.50 11.58
C MET A 15 -6.30 -2.37 12.74
N GLU A 16 -7.21 -2.95 13.51
CA GLU A 16 -6.85 -3.93 14.56
C GLU A 16 -6.10 -5.13 13.98
N GLY A 17 -6.54 -5.66 12.84
CA GLY A 17 -5.85 -6.74 12.13
C GLY A 17 -4.42 -6.37 11.75
N LEU A 18 -4.22 -5.17 11.19
CA LEU A 18 -2.88 -4.65 10.88
C LEU A 18 -2.01 -4.49 12.12
N MET A 19 -2.57 -3.95 13.21
CA MET A 19 -1.85 -3.79 14.47
C MET A 19 -1.36 -5.13 15.01
N ARG A 20 -2.23 -6.14 15.06
CA ARG A 20 -1.86 -7.49 15.51
C ARG A 20 -0.81 -8.12 14.59
N ALA A 21 -0.97 -7.99 13.27
CA ALA A 21 0.00 -8.49 12.29
C ALA A 21 1.40 -7.85 12.42
N ARG A 22 1.48 -6.61 12.95
CA ARG A 22 2.75 -5.93 13.26
C ARG A 22 3.20 -6.11 14.71
N GLY A 23 2.58 -7.03 15.44
CA GLY A 23 3.00 -7.42 16.79
C GLY A 23 2.66 -6.40 17.88
N TYR A 24 1.72 -5.48 17.62
CA TYR A 24 1.18 -4.62 18.68
C TYR A 24 0.17 -5.39 19.51
N ASP A 25 0.47 -5.58 20.80
CA ASP A 25 -0.48 -6.14 21.77
C ASP A 25 -1.51 -5.08 22.18
N ILE A 26 -2.53 -4.93 21.35
CA ILE A 26 -3.61 -3.98 21.55
C ILE A 26 -4.69 -4.49 22.50
N ASP A 27 -4.72 -5.78 22.81
CA ASP A 27 -5.73 -6.41 23.65
C ASP A 27 -5.25 -6.49 25.13
N SER A 28 -3.96 -6.22 25.38
CA SER A 28 -3.39 -6.09 26.71
C SER A 28 -4.20 -5.15 27.63
N PRO A 29 -4.59 -5.60 28.84
CA PRO A 29 -5.24 -4.75 29.84
C PRO A 29 -4.38 -3.53 30.23
N ARG A 30 -3.06 -3.67 30.13
CA ARG A 30 -2.08 -2.61 30.46
C ARG A 30 -1.97 -1.55 29.36
N GLY A 31 -2.58 -1.75 28.19
CA GLY A 31 -2.61 -0.77 27.11
C GLY A 31 -1.24 -0.45 26.48
N GLY A 32 -0.24 -1.30 26.71
CA GLY A 32 1.13 -1.10 26.24
C GLY A 32 1.24 -1.03 24.72
N GLY A 33 0.57 -1.93 23.99
CA GLY A 33 0.61 -1.90 22.52
C GLY A 33 -0.06 -0.67 21.90
N LYS A 34 -1.14 -0.16 22.50
CA LYS A 34 -1.79 1.09 22.05
C LYS A 34 -0.88 2.30 22.26
N THR A 35 -0.13 2.32 23.36
CA THR A 35 0.82 3.40 23.69
C THR A 35 2.03 3.35 22.76
N ARG A 36 2.60 2.16 22.53
CA ARG A 36 3.70 1.95 21.59
C ARG A 36 3.31 2.38 20.18
N LEU A 37 2.14 1.93 19.69
CA LEU A 37 1.65 2.35 18.38
C LEU A 37 1.49 3.88 18.27
N ALA A 38 0.94 4.53 19.30
CA ALA A 38 0.76 5.98 19.28
C ALA A 38 2.11 6.69 19.16
N ALA A 39 3.14 6.22 19.86
CA ALA A 39 4.50 6.72 19.75
C ALA A 39 5.09 6.47 18.35
N ASP A 40 5.00 5.25 17.83
CA ASP A 40 5.54 4.87 16.52
C ASP A 40 4.85 5.62 15.36
N ALA A 41 3.56 5.89 15.49
CA ALA A 41 2.79 6.68 14.53
C ALA A 41 2.99 8.20 14.68
N GLY A 42 3.56 8.66 15.80
CA GLY A 42 3.69 10.08 16.14
C GLY A 42 2.33 10.75 16.35
N VAL A 43 1.37 10.07 16.99
CA VAL A 43 -0.01 10.56 17.18
C VAL A 43 -0.42 10.48 18.65
N HIS A 44 -1.48 11.20 19.02
CA HIS A 44 -2.02 11.09 20.37
C HIS A 44 -2.67 9.72 20.63
N ARG A 45 -2.32 9.09 21.76
CA ARG A 45 -2.93 7.84 22.24
C ARG A 45 -4.46 7.89 22.31
N ALA A 46 -5.02 9.06 22.64
CA ALA A 46 -6.47 9.25 22.69
C ALA A 46 -7.14 9.02 21.32
N ALA A 47 -6.50 9.42 20.22
CA ALA A 47 -7.04 9.19 18.87
C ALA A 47 -7.07 7.70 18.53
N VAL A 48 -5.98 6.98 18.82
CA VAL A 48 -5.90 5.51 18.68
C VAL A 48 -6.98 4.83 19.51
N THR A 49 -7.14 5.25 20.76
CA THR A 49 -8.14 4.67 21.68
C THR A 49 -9.56 4.88 21.16
N ARG A 50 -9.89 6.10 20.69
CA ARG A 50 -11.21 6.40 20.12
C ARG A 50 -11.52 5.58 18.88
N LEU A 51 -10.54 5.38 17.99
CA LEU A 51 -10.68 4.51 16.82
C LEU A 51 -10.97 3.06 17.24
N LEU A 52 -10.17 2.49 18.13
CA LEU A 52 -10.33 1.09 18.57
C LEU A 52 -11.64 0.87 19.33
N GLN A 53 -12.15 1.89 20.02
CA GLN A 53 -13.45 1.87 20.67
C GLN A 53 -14.62 2.22 19.72
N ARG A 54 -14.36 2.38 18.42
CA ARG A 54 -15.38 2.73 17.41
C ARG A 54 -16.15 4.01 17.76
N ARG A 55 -15.48 4.97 18.40
CA ARG A 55 -16.08 6.25 18.80
C ARG A 55 -16.01 7.32 17.70
N SER A 56 -14.93 7.34 16.94
CA SER A 56 -14.73 8.34 15.89
C SER A 56 -13.72 7.88 14.85
N MET A 57 -13.95 8.26 13.59
CA MET A 57 -12.94 8.15 12.54
C MET A 57 -11.76 9.08 12.86
N PRO A 58 -10.50 8.65 12.67
CA PRO A 58 -9.34 9.53 12.81
C PRO A 58 -9.34 10.68 11.79
N ASP A 59 -8.59 11.73 12.07
CA ASP A 59 -8.29 12.78 11.10
C ASP A 59 -7.17 12.34 10.13
N LEU A 60 -6.91 13.18 9.12
CA LEU A 60 -5.91 12.91 8.09
C LEU A 60 -4.49 12.77 8.68
N GLU A 61 -4.12 13.60 9.64
CA GLU A 61 -2.81 13.55 10.27
C GLU A 61 -2.59 12.22 10.99
N THR A 62 -3.58 11.80 11.78
CA THR A 62 -3.59 10.52 12.47
C THR A 62 -3.55 9.36 11.48
N MET A 63 -4.33 9.42 10.40
CA MET A 63 -4.31 8.40 9.34
C MET A 63 -2.94 8.26 8.68
N ARG A 64 -2.26 9.37 8.38
CA ARG A 64 -0.89 9.37 7.83
C ARG A 64 0.14 8.80 8.83
N GLY A 65 0.00 9.12 10.11
CA GLY A 65 0.83 8.54 11.17
C GLY A 65 0.68 7.02 11.24
N LEU A 66 -0.57 6.56 11.31
CA LEU A 66 -0.88 5.12 11.37
C LEU A 66 -0.45 4.37 10.10
N SER A 67 -0.63 4.97 8.91
CA SER A 67 -0.15 4.41 7.64
C SER A 67 1.35 4.10 7.69
N ARG A 68 2.17 5.04 8.18
CA ARG A 68 3.63 4.84 8.32
C ARG A 68 3.95 3.75 9.35
N ALA A 69 3.39 3.84 10.55
CA ALA A 69 3.67 2.88 11.63
C ALA A 69 3.22 1.45 11.30
N LEU A 70 2.14 1.31 10.52
CA LEU A 70 1.61 0.02 10.09
C LEU A 70 2.09 -0.38 8.69
N GLY A 71 3.01 0.38 8.07
CA GLY A 71 3.57 0.11 6.74
C GLY A 71 2.51 -0.28 5.70
N VAL A 72 1.42 0.50 5.64
CA VAL A 72 0.36 0.36 4.62
C VAL A 72 0.27 1.64 3.82
N PRO A 73 0.00 1.59 2.50
CA PRO A 73 -0.14 2.80 1.69
C PRO A 73 -1.20 3.74 2.26
N VAL A 74 -0.88 5.03 2.35
CA VAL A 74 -1.84 6.05 2.85
C VAL A 74 -3.11 6.08 2.00
N ARG A 75 -3.00 5.80 0.70
CA ARG A 75 -4.12 5.64 -0.23
C ARG A 75 -5.13 4.62 0.30
N ASP A 76 -4.67 3.45 0.71
CA ASP A 76 -5.53 2.36 1.17
C ASP A 76 -6.23 2.72 2.48
N VAL A 77 -5.52 3.43 3.37
CA VAL A 77 -6.10 3.95 4.62
C VAL A 77 -7.22 4.95 4.32
N LEU A 78 -7.00 5.89 3.40
CA LEU A 78 -7.97 6.92 3.05
C LEU A 78 -9.20 6.32 2.36
N ILE A 79 -8.99 5.37 1.43
CA ILE A 79 -10.09 4.70 0.73
C ILE A 79 -10.93 3.86 1.71
N ARG A 80 -10.27 3.03 2.54
CA ARG A 80 -10.97 2.18 3.53
C ARG A 80 -11.62 2.97 4.66
N SER A 81 -11.22 4.21 4.88
CA SER A 81 -11.89 5.12 5.82
C SER A 81 -13.11 5.84 5.21
N GLY A 82 -13.32 5.71 3.89
CA GLY A 82 -14.36 6.43 3.16
C GLY A 82 -14.07 7.89 2.88
N LYS A 83 -12.87 8.37 3.22
CA LYS A 83 -12.48 9.76 2.93
C LYS A 83 -12.23 9.98 1.45
N LEU A 84 -11.87 8.92 0.73
CA LEU A 84 -11.65 8.91 -0.71
C LEU A 84 -12.22 7.63 -1.31
N THR A 85 -12.44 7.65 -2.60
CA THR A 85 -12.74 6.50 -3.44
C THR A 85 -11.53 6.15 -4.30
N GLU A 86 -11.56 5.01 -4.98
CA GLU A 86 -10.51 4.65 -5.94
C GLU A 86 -10.42 5.63 -7.11
N GLN A 87 -11.54 6.27 -7.47
CA GLN A 87 -11.63 7.24 -8.55
C GLN A 87 -11.00 8.59 -8.18
N ASP A 88 -10.95 8.93 -6.89
CA ASP A 88 -10.29 10.15 -6.40
C ASP A 88 -8.77 10.05 -6.42
N LEU A 89 -8.23 8.82 -6.40
CA LEU A 89 -6.80 8.52 -6.46
C LEU A 89 -6.54 7.42 -7.49
N PRO A 90 -6.72 7.70 -8.80
CA PRO A 90 -6.46 6.71 -9.84
C PRO A 90 -4.98 6.31 -9.77
N LEU A 91 -4.72 5.00 -9.70
CA LEU A 91 -3.37 4.50 -9.87
C LEU A 91 -2.96 4.76 -11.32
N PRO A 92 -1.73 5.28 -11.57
CA PRO A 92 -1.21 5.27 -12.92
C PRO A 92 -1.25 3.82 -13.43
N PRO A 93 -1.48 3.61 -14.75
CA PRO A 93 -1.36 2.28 -15.31
C PRO A 93 -0.03 1.70 -14.87
N ALA A 94 -0.05 0.46 -14.38
CA ALA A 94 1.17 -0.21 -13.94
C ALA A 94 2.21 -0.04 -15.07
N PRO A 95 3.47 0.32 -14.75
CA PRO A 95 4.50 0.42 -15.76
C PRO A 95 4.48 -0.88 -16.56
N ALA A 96 4.38 -0.76 -17.88
CA ALA A 96 4.42 -1.91 -18.79
C ALA A 96 5.67 -2.73 -18.45
N GLY A 97 5.49 -3.85 -17.76
CA GLY A 97 6.61 -4.59 -17.15
C GLY A 97 6.26 -5.48 -15.96
N ALA A 98 5.11 -5.28 -15.29
CA ALA A 98 4.63 -6.21 -14.25
C ALA A 98 3.71 -7.33 -14.79
N GLY A 99 3.37 -7.27 -16.08
CA GLY A 99 2.74 -8.35 -16.84
C GLY A 99 3.67 -8.81 -17.95
N THR A 100 3.41 -10.01 -18.47
CA THR A 100 4.08 -10.60 -19.63
C THR A 100 4.47 -9.52 -20.64
N PRO A 101 5.71 -9.47 -21.15
CA PRO A 101 6.03 -8.58 -22.26
C PRO A 101 4.99 -8.72 -23.36
N THR A 102 4.26 -7.65 -23.68
CA THR A 102 3.33 -7.67 -24.82
C THR A 102 4.07 -7.80 -26.13
N LEU A 103 5.37 -7.45 -26.15
CA LEU A 103 6.27 -7.60 -27.28
C LEU A 103 7.50 -8.41 -26.87
N SER A 104 7.81 -9.47 -27.62
CA SER A 104 9.11 -10.15 -27.54
C SER A 104 10.25 -9.18 -27.91
N PRO A 105 11.50 -9.45 -27.49
CA PRO A 105 12.65 -8.63 -27.90
C PRO A 105 12.76 -8.47 -29.42
N GLU A 106 12.38 -9.49 -30.19
CA GLU A 106 12.33 -9.46 -31.66
C GLU A 106 11.26 -8.49 -32.17
N GLN A 107 10.05 -8.55 -31.58
CA GLN A 107 8.96 -7.64 -31.92
C GLN A 107 9.30 -6.19 -31.56
N ALA A 108 9.99 -5.98 -30.43
CA ALA A 108 10.49 -4.67 -30.03
C ALA A 108 11.57 -4.15 -30.99
N ALA A 109 12.52 -4.99 -31.40
CA ALA A 109 13.56 -4.62 -32.37
C ALA A 109 12.95 -4.20 -33.71
N SER A 110 11.92 -4.91 -34.17
CA SER A 110 11.18 -4.55 -35.38
C SER A 110 10.43 -3.23 -35.23
N ALA A 111 9.70 -3.04 -34.12
CA ALA A 111 8.93 -1.82 -33.86
C ALA A 111 9.81 -0.57 -33.73
N LEU A 112 11.01 -0.72 -33.18
CA LEU A 112 11.99 0.36 -33.01
C LEU A 112 12.79 0.65 -34.29
N GLY A 113 12.55 -0.07 -35.39
CA GLY A 113 13.28 0.12 -36.64
C GLY A 113 14.76 -0.24 -36.55
N ILE A 114 15.13 -1.16 -35.65
CA ILE A 114 16.52 -1.61 -35.50
C ILE A 114 16.93 -2.31 -36.80
N PRO A 115 18.03 -1.88 -37.46
CA PRO A 115 18.55 -2.51 -38.66
C PRO A 115 18.84 -4.00 -38.44
N GLU A 116 18.60 -4.85 -39.44
CA GLU A 116 18.72 -6.33 -39.31
C GLU A 116 20.04 -6.77 -38.67
N HIS A 117 21.15 -6.15 -39.09
CA HIS A 117 22.49 -6.45 -38.58
C HIS A 117 22.71 -6.09 -37.10
N ARG A 118 21.82 -5.30 -36.47
CA ARG A 118 21.87 -4.92 -35.05
C ARG A 118 20.78 -5.58 -34.21
N ARG A 119 19.87 -6.33 -34.82
CA ARG A 119 18.75 -6.96 -34.10
C ARG A 119 19.24 -7.99 -33.09
N THR A 120 20.23 -8.80 -33.48
CA THR A 120 20.83 -9.80 -32.60
C THR A 120 21.40 -9.17 -31.33
N ASP A 121 22.13 -8.07 -31.44
CA ASP A 121 22.72 -7.37 -30.30
C ASP A 121 21.65 -6.80 -29.36
N PHE A 122 20.59 -6.21 -29.94
CA PHE A 122 19.46 -5.70 -29.17
C PHE A 122 18.76 -6.81 -28.37
N ILE A 123 18.48 -7.95 -29.01
CA ILE A 123 17.83 -9.11 -28.39
C ILE A 123 18.71 -9.62 -27.24
N GLN A 124 20.00 -9.84 -27.48
CA GLN A 124 20.92 -10.36 -26.46
C GLN A 124 21.07 -9.40 -25.27
N LEU A 125 21.20 -8.10 -25.53
CA LEU A 125 21.30 -7.09 -24.47
C LEU A 125 20.03 -7.07 -23.61
N THR A 126 18.87 -7.11 -24.25
CA THR A 126 17.56 -7.12 -23.58
C THR A 126 17.40 -8.38 -22.72
N GLU A 127 17.72 -9.56 -23.26
CA GLU A 127 17.68 -10.82 -22.50
C GLU A 127 18.67 -10.84 -21.34
N ARG A 128 19.86 -10.25 -21.50
CA ARG A 128 20.82 -10.10 -20.40
C ARG A 128 20.27 -9.22 -19.27
N LEU A 129 19.61 -8.11 -19.59
CA LEU A 129 19.00 -7.20 -18.61
C LEU A 129 17.83 -7.85 -17.85
N ARG A 130 17.18 -8.85 -18.44
CA ARG A 130 16.06 -9.58 -17.82
C ARG A 130 16.51 -10.64 -16.83
N ARG A 131 17.73 -11.16 -16.97
CA ARG A 131 18.25 -12.18 -16.07
C ARG A 131 18.52 -11.53 -14.70
N PRO A 132 17.97 -12.05 -13.59
CA PRO A 132 18.31 -11.55 -12.26
C PRO A 132 19.81 -11.73 -11.99
N PRO A 133 20.43 -10.85 -11.18
CA PRO A 133 21.83 -11.04 -10.78
C PRO A 133 21.98 -12.41 -10.10
N ALA A 134 23.05 -13.13 -10.44
CA ALA A 134 23.38 -14.39 -9.76
C ALA A 134 23.69 -14.07 -8.29
N SER A 135 22.88 -14.64 -7.38
CA SER A 135 23.08 -14.57 -5.93
C SER A 135 24.37 -15.26 -5.48
#